data_AF-A0A2W5EEY8-F1
#
_entry.id   AF-A0A2W5EEY8-F1
#
_cell.length_a   1.000
_cell.length_b   1.000
_cell.length_c   1.000
_cell.angle_alpha   90.00
_cell.angle_beta   90.00
_cell.angle_gamma   90.00
#
_symmetry.space_group_name_H-M   'P 1'
#
loop_
_entity.id
_entity.type
_entity.pdbx_description
1 polymer ?
#
loop_
_entity_poly.entity_id
_entity_poly.type
_entity_poly.pdbx_seq_one_letter_code
_entity_poly.pdbx_strand_id
1 'polypeptide(L)' 'DEVVQEAQQTATALFSDKAAADAASAKTEAKKVENERRMRSIAQGYTGNMCSECQNFTMVRNGTCEKCDTCGATSGCS' A
#
# COMPACT_ATOMS: atom_id res chain seq x y z
N ASP A 1 -26.94 -11.98 -36.92
CA ASP A 1 -25.70 -11.38 -36.38
C ASP A 1 -25.83 -10.64 -35.05
N GLU A 2 -26.92 -9.90 -34.76
CA GLU A 2 -27.02 -9.14 -33.48
C GLU A 2 -26.90 -9.99 -32.19
N VAL A 3 -27.44 -11.21 -32.19
CA VAL A 3 -27.48 -12.08 -31.00
C VAL A 3 -26.09 -12.53 -30.53
N VAL A 4 -25.10 -12.53 -31.44
CA VAL A 4 -23.72 -12.94 -31.12
C VAL A 4 -22.96 -11.80 -30.44
N GLN A 5 -23.25 -10.55 -30.79
CA GLN A 5 -22.59 -9.37 -30.21
C GLN A 5 -23.04 -9.10 -28.78
N GLU A 6 -24.33 -9.31 -28.48
CA GLU A 6 -24.88 -9.10 -27.12
C GLU A 6 -24.33 -10.13 -26.11
N ALA A 7 -24.10 -11.37 -26.56
CA ALA A 7 -23.46 -12.42 -25.77
C ALA A 7 -21.97 -12.14 -25.47
N GLN A 8 -21.26 -11.52 -26.42
CA GLN A 8 -19.84 -11.15 -26.23
C GLN A 8 -19.67 -9.95 -25.28
N GLN A 9 -20.59 -8.98 -25.34
CA GLN A 9 -20.59 -7.82 -24.45
C GLN A 9 -20.91 -8.19 -23.00
N THR A 10 -21.91 -9.06 -22.79
CA THR A 10 -22.25 -9.59 -21.46
C THR A 10 -21.12 -10.44 -20.87
N ALA A 11 -20.46 -11.28 -21.68
CA ALA A 11 -19.29 -12.03 -21.23
C ALA A 11 -18.15 -11.09 -20.78
N THR A 12 -17.84 -10.04 -21.54
CA THR A 12 -16.75 -9.10 -21.23
C THR A 12 -17.06 -8.24 -19.99
N ALA A 13 -18.33 -7.90 -19.76
CA ALA A 13 -18.77 -7.20 -18.55
C ALA A 13 -18.57 -8.06 -17.29
N LEU A 14 -18.95 -9.34 -17.34
CA LEU A 14 -18.80 -10.28 -16.21
C LEU A 14 -17.33 -10.49 -15.80
N PHE A 15 -16.40 -10.50 -16.76
CA PHE A 15 -14.97 -10.56 -16.45
C PHE A 15 -14.44 -9.27 -15.80
N SER A 16 -15.04 -8.12 -16.12
CA SER A 16 -14.63 -6.82 -15.58
C SER A 16 -15.08 -6.64 -14.12
N ASP A 17 -16.30 -7.09 -13.78
CA ASP A 17 -16.80 -7.04 -12.40
C ASP A 17 -16.00 -7.92 -11.46
N LYS A 18 -15.67 -9.14 -11.90
CA LYS A 18 -14.81 -10.04 -11.13
C LYS A 18 -13.39 -9.47 -10.96
N ALA A 19 -12.81 -8.91 -12.02
CA ALA A 19 -11.50 -8.28 -11.93
C ALA A 19 -11.47 -7.08 -10.97
N ALA A 20 -12.53 -6.26 -10.95
CA ALA A 20 -12.66 -5.15 -10.02
C ALA A 20 -12.79 -5.63 -8.56
N ALA A 21 -13.57 -6.68 -8.31
CA ALA A 21 -13.71 -7.29 -6.99
C ALA A 21 -12.38 -7.88 -6.50
N ASP A 22 -11.67 -8.63 -7.35
CA ASP A 22 -10.37 -9.22 -7.01
C ASP A 22 -9.32 -8.13 -6.72
N ALA A 23 -9.32 -7.03 -7.47
CA ALA A 23 -8.45 -5.87 -7.21
C ALA A 23 -8.77 -5.15 -5.89
N ALA A 24 -10.04 -5.05 -5.53
CA ALA A 24 -10.47 -4.46 -4.26
C ALA A 24 -10.04 -5.32 -3.06
N SER A 25 -10.18 -6.65 -3.16
CA SER A 25 -9.70 -7.60 -2.17
C SER A 25 -8.18 -7.53 -2.02
N ALA A 26 -7.43 -7.53 -3.14
CA ALA A 26 -5.97 -7.41 -3.12
C ALA A 26 -5.49 -6.11 -2.44
N LYS A 27 -6.16 -4.98 -2.70
CA LYS A 27 -5.84 -3.70 -2.03
C LYS A 27 -6.10 -3.76 -0.53
N THR A 28 -7.16 -4.45 -0.11
CA THR A 28 -7.49 -4.60 1.33
C THR A 28 -6.43 -5.43 2.05
N GLU A 29 -6.03 -6.56 1.47
CA GLU A 29 -4.97 -7.40 2.03
C GLU A 29 -3.62 -6.68 2.06
N ALA A 30 -3.27 -5.95 0.98
CA ALA A 30 -2.04 -5.16 0.95
C ALA A 30 -2.00 -4.09 2.06
N LYS A 31 -3.11 -3.36 2.27
CA LYS A 31 -3.24 -2.38 3.35
C LYS A 31 -3.13 -3.02 4.73
N LYS A 32 -3.66 -4.23 4.90
CA LYS A 32 -3.56 -4.97 6.17
C LYS A 32 -2.10 -5.31 6.47
N VAL A 33 -1.37 -5.85 5.49
CA VAL A 33 0.05 -6.17 5.65
C VAL A 33 0.89 -4.93 5.92
N GLU A 34 0.61 -3.82 5.23
CA GLU A 34 1.24 -2.52 5.47
C GLU A 34 1.01 -2.04 6.92
N ASN A 35 -0.25 -2.04 7.36
CA ASN A 35 -0.62 -1.65 8.71
C ASN A 35 0.08 -2.55 9.76
N GLU A 36 0.14 -3.85 9.56
CA GLU A 36 0.85 -4.76 10.46
C GLU A 36 2.36 -4.46 10.55
N ARG A 37 3.01 -4.07 9.45
CA ARG A 37 4.42 -3.65 9.46
C ARG A 37 4.61 -2.31 10.18
N ARG A 38 3.72 -1.36 9.94
CA ARG A 38 3.69 -0.05 10.60
C ARG A 38 3.51 -0.22 12.12
N MET A 39 2.51 -1.00 12.53
CA MET A 39 2.22 -1.26 13.95
C MET A 39 3.37 -1.97 14.65
N ARG A 40 4.02 -2.95 13.99
CA ARG A 40 5.24 -3.58 14.52
C ARG A 40 6.37 -2.58 14.73
N SER A 41 6.58 -1.66 13.81
CA SER A 41 7.61 -0.63 13.92
C SER A 41 7.31 0.35 15.05
N ILE A 42 6.05 0.78 15.19
CA ILE A 42 5.61 1.63 16.31
C ILE A 42 5.82 0.92 17.65
N ALA A 43 5.50 -0.37 17.74
CA ALA A 43 5.73 -1.16 18.95
C ALA A 43 7.22 -1.29 19.32
N GLN A 44 8.13 -1.15 18.34
CA GLN A 44 9.57 -1.12 18.54
C GLN A 44 10.12 0.27 18.91
N GLY A 45 9.27 1.30 18.96
CA GLY A 45 9.66 2.67 19.29
C GLY A 45 9.95 3.57 18.09
N TYR A 46 9.70 3.11 16.87
CA TYR A 46 9.75 3.95 15.67
C TYR A 46 8.50 4.85 15.57
N THR A 47 8.60 5.92 14.77
CA THR A 47 7.49 6.87 14.57
C THR A 47 6.34 6.28 13.75
N GLY A 48 6.59 5.18 13.03
CA GLY A 48 5.61 4.55 12.14
C GLY A 48 5.39 5.32 10.85
N ASN A 49 6.25 6.30 10.55
CA ASN A 49 6.27 6.98 9.26
C ASN A 49 6.97 6.12 8.21
N MET A 50 6.41 6.09 7.01
CA MET A 50 7.01 5.40 5.88
C MET A 50 8.12 6.26 5.29
N CYS A 51 9.31 5.69 5.14
CA CYS A 51 10.40 6.34 4.42
C CYS A 51 10.05 6.43 2.92
N SER A 52 10.14 7.63 2.32
CA SER A 52 9.89 7.82 0.88
C SER A 52 10.90 7.09 -0.01
N GLU A 53 12.13 6.91 0.47
CA GLU A 53 13.23 6.34 -0.31
C GLU A 53 13.17 4.82 -0.39
N CYS A 54 12.94 4.16 0.76
CA CYS A 54 13.01 2.70 0.86
C CYS A 54 11.71 2.03 1.34
N GLN A 55 10.65 2.81 1.57
CA GLN A 55 9.32 2.33 1.98
C GLN A 55 9.30 1.47 3.26
N ASN A 56 10.30 1.65 4.13
CA ASN A 56 10.34 1.01 5.44
C ASN A 56 9.76 1.94 6.52
N PHE A 57 9.26 1.36 7.62
CA PHE A 57 8.59 2.06 8.72
C PHE A 57 9.50 2.33 9.92
N THR A 58 10.81 2.10 9.77
CA THR A 58 11.83 2.26 10.80
C THR A 58 12.35 3.70 10.89
N MET A 59 11.44 4.68 10.83
CA MET A 59 11.77 6.10 10.99
C MET A 59 11.87 6.42 12.48
N VAL A 60 12.97 7.04 12.91
CA VAL A 60 13.20 7.48 14.29
C VAL A 60 13.24 9.01 14.35
N ARG A 61 12.66 9.60 15.41
CA ARG A 61 12.75 11.04 15.64
C ARG A 61 14.09 11.39 16.30
N ASN A 62 14.89 12.20 15.62
CA ASN A 62 16.17 12.72 16.12
C ASN A 62 16.11 14.26 16.15
N GLY A 63 15.64 14.82 17.26
CA GLY A 63 15.37 16.25 17.39
C GLY A 63 14.17 16.67 16.54
N THR A 64 14.34 17.70 15.71
CA THR A 64 13.33 18.14 14.72
C THR A 64 13.28 17.23 13.49
N CYS A 65 14.37 16.52 13.20
CA CYS A 65 14.47 15.61 12.07
C CYS A 65 13.85 14.24 12.36
N GLU A 66 13.45 13.54 11.31
CA GLU A 66 13.29 12.10 11.30
C GLU A 66 14.39 11.45 10.48
N LYS A 67 14.86 10.28 10.91
CA LYS A 67 15.89 9.50 10.23
C LYS A 67 15.39 8.08 9.98
N CYS A 68 15.63 7.56 8.79
CA CYS A 68 15.41 6.15 8.50
C CYS A 68 16.61 5.32 8.94
N ASP A 69 16.40 4.35 9.82
CA ASP A 69 17.48 3.45 10.24
C ASP A 69 17.85 2.41 9.15
N THR A 70 16.98 2.19 8.16
CA THR A 70 17.24 1.23 7.08
C THR A 70 18.18 1.80 6.01
N CYS A 71 17.90 3.00 5.50
CA CYS A 71 18.66 3.60 4.39
C CYS A 71 19.42 4.88 4.78
N GLY A 72 19.23 5.41 5.99
CA GLY A 72 19.88 6.63 6.45
C GLY A 72 19.22 7.93 5.98
N ALA A 73 18.15 7.89 5.18
CA ALA A 73 17.46 9.08 4.72
C ALA A 73 16.92 9.92 5.88
N THR A 74 16.97 11.25 5.75
CA THR A 74 16.46 12.18 6.77
C THR A 74 15.39 13.10 6.20
N SER A 75 14.37 13.40 6.99
CA SER A 75 13.30 14.36 6.66
C SER A 75 13.09 15.35 7.80
N GLY A 76 12.49 16.51 7.53
CA GLY A 76 12.05 17.46 8.56
C GLY A 76 13.15 18.26 9.26
N CYS A 77 14.34 18.36 8.66
CA CYS A 77 15.43 19.19 9.19
C CYS A 77 15.28 20.65 8.74
N SER A 78 14.70 21.50 9.60
CA SER A 78 14.70 22.98 9.48
C SER A 78 15.48 23.60 10.63
#